data_AF-A0A0E3QHF1-F1
#
_entry.id   AF-A0A0E3QHF1-F1
#
_cell.length_a   1.000
_cell.length_b   1.000
_cell.length_c   1.000
_cell.angle_alpha   90.00
_cell.angle_beta   90.00
_cell.angle_gamma   90.00
#
_symmetry.space_group_name_H-M   'P 1'
#
loop_
_entity.id
_entity.type
_entity.pdbx_description
1 polymer ?
#
loop_
_entity_poly.entity_id
_entity_poly.type
_entity_poly.pdbx_seq_one_letter_code
_entity_poly.pdbx_strand_id
1 'polypeptide(L)'
;MGFLDRLFKKKIEGKTAEEWYRLATSETDPEKKIEYFDKVLKLKPDFAGVWNLRGLEYVILKRYEEAIASFDKALEIRPVYPEARYNKEDAETELRKMEMSEAKT
;
A
#
# COMPACT_ATOMS: atom_id res chain seq x y z
N MET A 1 31.32 13.61 2.02
CA MET A 1 29.89 13.44 1.66
C MET A 1 29.45 14.65 0.87
N GLY A 2 28.99 14.45 -0.37
CA GLY A 2 28.65 15.53 -1.30
C GLY A 2 27.20 16.01 -1.13
N PHE A 3 26.92 17.23 -1.59
CA PHE A 3 25.58 17.83 -1.64
C PHE A 3 24.51 16.87 -2.23
N LEU A 4 24.92 16.04 -3.19
CA LEU A 4 24.08 15.03 -3.83
C LEU A 4 23.70 13.87 -2.88
N ASP A 5 24.59 13.42 -1.98
CA ASP A 5 24.24 12.37 -0.99
C ASP A 5 23.09 12.82 -0.09
N ARG A 6 23.01 14.13 0.20
CA ARG A 6 21.98 14.73 1.05
C ARG A 6 20.63 14.87 0.32
N LEU A 7 20.66 14.98 -1.01
CA LEU A 7 19.48 15.00 -1.89
C LEU A 7 18.92 13.59 -2.12
N PHE A 8 19.76 12.56 -2.21
CA PHE A 8 19.34 11.21 -2.61
C PHE A 8 18.94 10.29 -1.46
N LYS A 9 19.18 10.66 -0.20
CA LYS A 9 18.82 9.83 0.97
C LYS A 9 17.91 10.58 1.92
N LYS A 10 16.74 11.00 1.43
CA LYS A 10 15.66 11.43 2.32
C LYS A 10 15.32 10.26 3.26
N LYS A 11 15.31 10.55 4.55
CA LYS A 11 15.06 9.58 5.61
C LYS A 11 13.89 10.06 6.45
N ILE A 12 13.11 9.11 6.93
CA ILE A 12 12.19 9.32 8.05
C ILE A 12 12.53 8.29 9.12
N GLU A 13 12.55 8.73 10.38
CA GLU A 13 12.93 7.89 11.52
C GLU A 13 14.29 7.19 11.30
N GLY A 14 15.25 7.90 10.67
CA GLY A 14 16.60 7.43 10.43
C GLY A 14 16.77 6.43 9.25
N LYS A 15 15.69 5.99 8.61
CA LYS A 15 15.70 5.00 7.53
C LYS A 15 15.22 5.59 6.19
N THR A 16 15.80 5.06 5.12
CA THR A 16 15.45 5.34 3.71
C THR A 16 14.19 4.58 3.29
N ALA A 17 13.65 4.91 2.12
CA ALA A 17 12.54 4.17 1.53
C ALA A 17 12.91 2.70 1.28
N GLU A 18 14.13 2.42 0.81
CA GLU A 18 14.58 1.04 0.60
C GLU A 18 14.68 0.25 1.90
N GLU A 19 15.11 0.89 2.99
CA GLU A 19 15.19 0.25 4.30
C GLU A 19 13.81 -0.03 4.89
N TRP A 20 12.87 0.92 4.78
CA TRP A 20 11.47 0.69 5.18
C TRP A 20 10.81 -0.39 4.33
N TYR A 21 11.05 -0.41 3.02
CA TYR A 21 10.52 -1.44 2.13
C TYR A 21 11.06 -2.82 2.51
N ARG A 22 12.36 -2.94 2.82
CA ARG A 22 12.95 -4.20 3.27
C ARG A 22 12.28 -4.70 4.55
N LEU A 23 12.06 -3.82 5.53
CA LEU A 23 11.35 -4.17 6.76
C LEU A 23 9.93 -4.65 6.47
N ALA A 24 9.19 -3.97 5.59
CA ALA A 24 7.86 -4.38 5.17
C ALA A 24 7.85 -5.77 4.52
N THR A 25 8.84 -6.08 3.67
CA THR A 25 8.93 -7.40 3.01
C THR A 25 9.35 -8.55 3.94
N SER A 26 10.02 -8.23 5.06
CA SER A 26 10.42 -9.23 6.07
C SER A 26 9.45 -9.37 7.24
N GLU A 27 8.49 -8.45 7.35
CA GLU A 27 7.47 -8.45 8.40
C GLU A 27 6.32 -9.38 8.02
N THR A 28 5.72 -10.02 9.02
CA THR A 28 4.60 -10.95 8.87
C THR A 28 3.27 -10.33 9.30
N ASP A 29 3.33 -9.39 10.25
CA ASP A 29 2.14 -8.71 10.77
C ASP A 29 1.61 -7.67 9.75
N PRO A 30 0.36 -7.80 9.26
CA PRO A 30 -0.16 -6.94 8.20
C PRO A 30 -0.28 -5.47 8.62
N GLU A 31 -0.65 -5.17 9.87
CA GLU A 31 -0.75 -3.78 10.34
C GLU A 31 0.64 -3.11 10.37
N LYS A 32 1.68 -3.82 10.84
CA LYS A 32 3.06 -3.31 10.78
C LYS A 32 3.57 -3.16 9.36
N LYS A 33 3.22 -4.08 8.45
CA LYS A 33 3.58 -3.95 7.02
C LYS A 33 2.98 -2.69 6.41
N ILE A 34 1.71 -2.40 6.70
CA ILE A 34 1.04 -1.17 6.29
C ILE A 34 1.79 0.05 6.84
N GLU A 35 2.15 0.07 8.13
CA GLU A 35 2.90 1.19 8.72
C GLU A 35 4.25 1.41 8.01
N TYR A 36 4.97 0.33 7.69
CA TYR A 36 6.22 0.42 6.94
C TYR A 36 6.01 0.86 5.50
N PHE A 37 4.97 0.39 4.81
CA PHE A 37 4.62 0.87 3.48
C PHE A 37 4.23 2.35 3.49
N ASP A 38 3.49 2.82 4.49
CA ASP A 38 3.19 4.24 4.67
C ASP A 38 4.47 5.08 4.82
N LYS A 39 5.47 4.54 5.51
CA LYS A 39 6.80 5.17 5.61
C LYS A 39 7.52 5.21 4.25
N VAL A 40 7.44 4.15 3.45
CA VAL A 40 7.96 4.15 2.08
C VAL A 40 7.25 5.22 1.24
N LEU A 41 5.92 5.30 1.30
CA LEU A 41 5.09 6.21 0.51
C LEU A 41 5.25 7.68 0.91
N LYS A 42 5.53 7.97 2.19
CA LYS A 42 5.94 9.32 2.64
C LYS A 42 7.25 9.80 1.99
N LEU A 43 8.14 8.86 1.64
CA LEU A 43 9.41 9.14 0.98
C LEU A 43 9.32 9.08 -0.55
N LYS A 44 8.50 8.16 -1.10
CA LYS A 44 8.30 7.89 -2.52
C LYS A 44 6.79 7.72 -2.82
N PRO A 45 6.02 8.82 -2.90
CA PRO A 45 4.56 8.75 -3.05
C PRO A 45 4.12 8.24 -4.42
N ASP A 46 4.99 8.27 -5.42
CA ASP A 46 4.81 7.79 -6.79
C ASP A 46 5.17 6.30 -6.96
N PHE A 47 5.39 5.56 -5.87
CA PHE A 47 5.71 4.15 -5.95
C PHE A 47 4.43 3.29 -6.04
N ALA A 48 3.88 3.19 -7.27
CA ALA A 48 2.65 2.42 -7.55
C ALA A 48 2.66 0.98 -6.99
N GLY A 49 3.80 0.29 -7.06
CA GLY A 49 3.93 -1.07 -6.53
C GLY A 49 3.69 -1.16 -5.02
N VAL A 50 4.13 -0.15 -4.25
CA VAL A 50 3.93 -0.12 -2.80
C VAL A 50 2.49 0.22 -2.43
N TRP A 51 1.83 1.09 -3.19
CA TRP A 51 0.38 1.30 -3.06
C TRP A 51 -0.40 0.01 -3.28
N ASN A 52 -0.05 -0.79 -4.29
CA ASN A 52 -0.68 -2.10 -4.50
C ASN A 52 -0.39 -3.08 -3.34
N LEU A 53 0.86 -3.17 -2.86
CA LEU A 53 1.19 -4.04 -1.72
C LEU A 53 0.45 -3.63 -0.44
N ARG A 54 0.38 -2.33 -0.15
CA ARG A 54 -0.41 -1.79 0.97
C ARG A 54 -1.87 -2.19 0.87
N GLY A 55 -2.47 -2.12 -0.33
CA GLY A 55 -3.84 -2.55 -0.56
C GLY A 55 -4.05 -4.04 -0.26
N LEU A 56 -3.11 -4.90 -0.65
CA LEU A 56 -3.18 -6.34 -0.34
C LEU A 56 -3.14 -6.62 1.18
N GLU A 57 -2.35 -5.89 1.95
CA GLU A 57 -2.35 -6.05 3.41
C GLU A 57 -3.69 -5.63 4.04
N TYR A 58 -4.34 -4.59 3.51
CA TYR A 58 -5.70 -4.24 3.95
C TYR A 58 -6.75 -5.30 3.57
N VAL A 59 -6.60 -5.97 2.42
CA VAL A 59 -7.46 -7.12 2.05
C VAL A 59 -7.31 -8.26 3.07
N ILE A 60 -6.08 -8.57 3.50
CA ILE A 60 -5.82 -9.58 4.55
C ILE A 60 -6.57 -9.24 5.84
N LEU A 61 -6.63 -7.94 6.18
CA LEU A 61 -7.33 -7.41 7.35
C LEU A 61 -8.84 -7.24 7.15
N LYS A 62 -9.39 -7.57 5.96
CA LYS A 62 -10.79 -7.33 5.56
C LYS A 62 -11.22 -5.86 5.63
N ARG A 63 -10.28 -4.95 5.46
CA ARG A 63 -10.48 -3.49 5.43
C ARG A 63 -10.57 -3.04 3.97
N TYR A 64 -11.67 -3.39 3.33
CA TYR A 64 -11.79 -3.34 1.87
C TYR A 64 -11.80 -1.91 1.32
N GLU A 65 -12.35 -0.95 2.06
CA GLU A 65 -12.37 0.46 1.68
C GLU A 65 -10.95 1.04 1.59
N GLU A 66 -10.09 0.79 2.59
CA GLU A 66 -8.69 1.22 2.56
C GLU A 66 -7.87 0.46 1.50
N ALA A 67 -8.21 -0.80 1.24
CA ALA A 67 -7.61 -1.56 0.15
C ALA A 67 -7.91 -0.92 -1.21
N ILE A 68 -9.18 -0.63 -1.50
CA ILE A 68 -9.63 0.02 -2.73
C ILE A 68 -8.95 1.37 -2.92
N ALA A 69 -8.91 2.21 -1.88
CA ALA A 69 -8.21 3.50 -1.94
C ALA A 69 -6.72 3.37 -2.27
N SER A 70 -6.07 2.30 -1.79
CA SER A 70 -4.66 2.00 -2.09
C SER A 70 -4.47 1.55 -3.54
N PHE A 71 -5.35 0.68 -4.05
CA PHE A 71 -5.30 0.25 -5.45
C PHE A 71 -5.61 1.39 -6.42
N ASP A 72 -6.55 2.26 -6.07
CA ASP A 72 -6.85 3.47 -6.85
C ASP A 72 -5.64 4.38 -6.97
N LYS A 73 -4.90 4.59 -5.87
CA LYS A 73 -3.63 5.34 -5.94
C LYS A 73 -2.58 4.65 -6.80
N ALA A 74 -2.47 3.31 -6.75
CA ALA A 74 -1.58 2.57 -7.64
C ALA A 74 -1.94 2.77 -9.12
N LEU A 75 -3.24 2.79 -9.45
CA LEU A 75 -3.76 2.96 -10.80
C LEU A 75 -3.69 4.42 -11.29
N GLU A 76 -3.83 5.41 -10.40
CA GLU A 76 -3.62 6.82 -10.71
C GLU A 76 -2.18 7.07 -11.17
N ILE A 77 -1.21 6.46 -10.49
CA ILE A 77 0.21 6.57 -10.81
C ILE A 77 0.57 5.73 -12.03
N ARG A 78 0.05 4.49 -12.10
CA ARG A 78 0.30 3.55 -13.20
C ARG A 78 -1.03 2.99 -13.73
N PRO A 79 -1.65 3.66 -14.73
CA PRO A 79 -2.94 3.25 -15.27
C PRO A 79 -2.95 1.86 -15.91
N VAL A 80 -1.82 1.43 -16.45
CA VAL A 80 -1.60 0.07 -16.98
C VAL A 80 -0.94 -0.78 -15.90
N TYR A 81 -1.74 -1.20 -14.91
CA TYR A 81 -1.31 -2.09 -13.83
C TYR A 81 -2.39 -3.17 -13.59
N PRO A 82 -2.38 -4.26 -14.38
CA PRO A 82 -3.43 -5.28 -14.36
C PRO A 82 -3.66 -5.90 -12.98
N GLU A 83 -2.59 -6.15 -12.22
CA GLU A 83 -2.66 -6.74 -10.89
C GLU A 83 -3.40 -5.81 -9.92
N ALA A 84 -3.12 -4.51 -9.93
CA ALA A 84 -3.82 -3.54 -9.08
C ALA A 84 -5.31 -3.42 -9.47
N ARG A 85 -5.63 -3.49 -10.76
CA ARG A 85 -7.02 -3.50 -11.23
C ARG A 85 -7.77 -4.74 -10.75
N TYR A 86 -7.19 -5.92 -10.94
CA TYR A 86 -7.76 -7.18 -10.48
C TYR A 86 -7.99 -7.15 -8.96
N ASN A 87 -7.00 -6.73 -8.19
CA ASN A 87 -7.11 -6.67 -6.73
C ASN A 87 -8.18 -5.68 -6.27
N LYS A 88 -8.35 -4.55 -6.99
CA LYS A 88 -9.41 -3.59 -6.72
C LYS A 88 -10.79 -4.20 -6.94
N GLU A 89 -11.01 -4.84 -8.10
CA GLU A 89 -12.29 -5.46 -8.45
C GLU A 89 -12.68 -6.56 -7.44
N ASP A 90 -11.69 -7.34 -6.97
CA ASP A 90 -11.88 -8.34 -5.92
C ASP A 90 -12.29 -7.69 -4.58
N ALA A 91 -11.57 -6.64 -4.15
CA ALA A 91 -11.90 -5.92 -2.92
C ALA A 91 -13.29 -5.25 -2.97
N GLU A 92 -13.69 -4.67 -4.10
CA GLU A 92 -15.04 -4.10 -4.30
C GLU A 92 -16.13 -5.18 -4.22
N THR A 93 -15.83 -6.38 -4.72
CA THR A 93 -16.75 -7.52 -4.66
C THR A 93 -16.95 -8.00 -3.23
N GLU A 94 -15.87 -8.12 -2.45
CA GLU A 94 -15.93 -8.51 -1.04
C GLU A 94 -16.64 -7.45 -0.17
N LEU A 95 -16.36 -6.17 -0.40
CA LEU A 95 -17.07 -5.07 0.28
C LEU A 95 -18.58 -5.16 0.05
N ARG A 96 -19.03 -5.31 -1.21
CA ARG A 96 -20.46 -5.45 -1.53
C ARG A 96 -21.10 -6.65 -0.83
N LYS A 97 -20.39 -7.79 -0.74
CA LYS A 97 -20.89 -8.98 -0.04
C LYS A 97 -21.07 -8.72 1.46
N MET A 98 -20.10 -8.02 2.07
CA MET A 98 -20.14 -7.64 3.49
C MET A 98 -21.33 -6.72 3.78
N GLU A 99 -21.48 -5.63 3.01
CA GLU A 99 -22.61 -4.69 3.14
C GLU A 99 -23.99 -5.38 3.00
N MET A 100 -24.13 -6.30 2.03
CA MET A 100 -25.36 -7.08 1.84
C MET A 100 -25.64 -8.05 3.00
N SER A 101 -24.61 -8.53 3.68
CA SER A 101 -24.76 -9.44 4.82
C SER A 101 -25.23 -8.69 6.05
N GLU A 102 -24.69 -7.49 6.30
CA GLU A 102 -25.05 -6.64 7.43
C GLU A 102 -26.47 -6.09 7.29
N ALA A 103 -26.89 -5.73 6.07
CA ALA A 103 -28.25 -5.23 5.80
C ALA A 103 -29.37 -6.27 6.02
N LYS A 104 -29.03 -7.55 6.21
CA LYS A 104 -29.99 -8.65 6.44
C LYS A 104 -30.13 -9.07 7.90
N THR A 105 -29.35 -8.46 8.79
CA THR A 105 -29.36 -8.68 10.25
C THR A 105 -30.11 -7.56 10.96
#